data_AF-A0A1S3JYM6-F1
#
_entry.id   AF-A0A1S3JYM6-F1
#
_cell.length_a   1.000
_cell.length_b   1.000
_cell.length_c   1.000
_cell.angle_alpha   90.00
_cell.angle_beta   90.00
_cell.angle_gamma   90.00
#
_symmetry.space_group_name_H-M   'P 1'
#
loop_
_entity.id
_entity.type
_entity.pdbx_description
1 polymer ?
#
loop_
_entity_poly.entity_id
_entity_poly.type
_entity_poly.pdbx_seq_one_letter_code
_entity_poly.pdbx_strand_id
1 'polypeptide(L)'
;MDVGGIAAGADFDVLKYPKGFIKIIQFVLAIFAFATTTSVNTFSEWTVVCNGTATARVDKLKIAYPFVLDNQEFTTCGVKGMVYGNFSAPSQFYVFIGVMAFLYSLAIVITYVFFSAKFKENDVGPKVDFIVHIVFGLMWLIASAAWAAGLTGLKFYSDPNEFMKTHLCTAPSTCTRIREGDFASLNVSIIFGFLNLFVWLCNLWFLFKDTPWFHRDTPVPPPQGQPASTPVTPPPQEVPGSMYEEADKTQYYPFIWDTCWLNGYVLAIFAFATTTSVNTFSEWKVVCNGTATARVDKLKIAYPFVLDNQEFTTCGVKGMVYGNFSAPSQFYVFIGVMAFLYSLAIVITYVFFSAKFKENDVGPKVDFIVHIVFGLMWLIASAAWAAGLTGLKFYSDPTEFMGTHLCTAPLTKCTTIREGDFASLNVSIIFGFLNLFVWLCNLWFLFKDTPWFHRDAPVPPPQGQPASTPVTPPPQEVPGAMYEEADKTQY
;
A
#
# COMPACT_ATOMS: atom_id res chain seq x y z
N MET A 1 -24.30 -12.78 32.89
CA MET A 1 -23.51 -13.15 31.69
C MET A 1 -22.07 -13.05 32.09
N ASP A 2 -21.42 -14.21 32.24
CA ASP A 2 -20.11 -14.32 32.86
C ASP A 2 -19.03 -14.04 31.80
N VAL A 3 -18.38 -12.89 31.90
CA VAL A 3 -17.35 -12.44 30.95
C VAL A 3 -16.12 -13.36 31.01
N GLY A 4 -15.94 -14.10 32.11
CA GLY A 4 -14.84 -15.07 32.29
C GLY A 4 -14.94 -16.32 31.41
N GLY A 5 -16.14 -16.73 31.01
CA GLY A 5 -16.34 -17.93 30.17
C GLY A 5 -16.07 -17.71 28.68
N ILE A 6 -16.13 -16.46 28.21
CA ILE A 6 -15.91 -16.11 26.79
C ILE A 6 -14.40 -16.14 26.45
N ALA A 7 -13.54 -15.81 27.41
CA ALA A 7 -12.09 -15.84 27.23
C ALA A 7 -11.51 -17.27 27.21
N ALA A 8 -12.19 -18.26 27.80
CA ALA A 8 -11.69 -19.64 27.92
C ALA A 8 -11.71 -20.43 26.59
N GLY A 9 -12.36 -19.92 25.54
CA GLY A 9 -12.40 -20.54 24.21
C GLY A 9 -11.85 -19.67 23.07
N ALA A 10 -11.25 -18.51 23.38
CA ALA A 10 -10.74 -17.57 22.38
C ALA A 10 -9.26 -17.85 22.08
N ASP A 11 -8.97 -18.29 20.87
CA ASP A 11 -7.60 -18.50 20.40
C ASP A 11 -7.09 -17.25 19.66
N PHE A 12 -6.43 -16.37 20.41
CA PHE A 12 -5.83 -15.14 19.87
C PHE A 12 -4.54 -15.40 19.07
N ASP A 13 -3.95 -16.60 19.15
CA ASP A 13 -2.78 -16.92 18.34
C ASP A 13 -3.13 -16.94 16.86
N VAL A 14 -4.41 -17.19 16.51
CA VAL A 14 -4.93 -17.11 15.14
C VAL A 14 -4.67 -15.73 14.49
N LEU A 15 -4.63 -14.65 15.28
CA LEU A 15 -4.36 -13.29 14.79
C LEU A 15 -2.88 -13.00 14.53
N LYS A 16 -1.97 -13.79 15.13
CA LYS A 16 -0.51 -13.69 14.89
C LYS A 16 -0.13 -14.31 13.53
N TYR A 17 -0.99 -15.13 12.95
CA TYR A 17 -0.78 -15.67 11.62
C TYR A 17 -1.15 -14.64 10.55
N PRO A 18 -0.48 -14.66 9.38
CA PRO A 18 -0.71 -13.68 8.30
C PRO A 18 -2.17 -13.59 7.89
N LYS A 19 -2.91 -14.72 7.94
CA LYS A 19 -4.34 -14.77 7.62
C LYS A 19 -5.21 -13.88 8.51
N GLY A 20 -4.93 -13.80 9.81
CA GLY A 20 -5.70 -13.00 10.76
C GLY A 20 -5.28 -11.53 10.72
N PHE A 21 -3.97 -11.30 10.65
CA PHE A 21 -3.39 -9.96 10.57
C PHE A 21 -3.88 -9.18 9.34
N ILE A 22 -3.94 -9.83 8.17
CA ILE A 22 -4.44 -9.19 6.94
C ILE A 22 -5.90 -8.75 7.08
N LYS A 23 -6.76 -9.50 7.79
CA LYS A 23 -8.17 -9.10 8.01
C LYS A 23 -8.28 -7.84 8.87
N ILE A 24 -7.38 -7.66 9.84
CA ILE A 24 -7.31 -6.44 10.65
C ILE A 24 -6.93 -5.25 9.76
N ILE A 25 -5.98 -5.44 8.84
CA ILE A 25 -5.62 -4.39 7.87
C ILE A 25 -6.82 -4.06 6.96
N GLN A 26 -7.49 -5.07 6.38
CA GLN A 26 -8.70 -4.87 5.57
C GLN A 26 -9.77 -4.07 6.33
N PHE A 27 -9.99 -4.42 7.60
CA PHE A 27 -10.94 -3.74 8.49
C PHE A 27 -10.58 -2.25 8.66
N VAL A 28 -9.32 -1.94 9.00
CA VAL A 28 -8.86 -0.57 9.22
C VAL A 28 -8.92 0.25 7.93
N LEU A 29 -8.46 -0.32 6.81
CA LEU A 29 -8.46 0.36 5.52
C LEU A 29 -9.88 0.63 5.01
N ALA A 30 -10.83 -0.28 5.26
CA ALA A 30 -12.23 -0.09 4.89
C ALA A 30 -12.83 1.12 5.62
N ILE A 31 -12.52 1.28 6.92
CA ILE A 31 -12.93 2.46 7.71
C ILE A 31 -12.40 3.74 7.08
N PHE A 32 -11.09 3.79 6.81
CA PHE A 32 -10.49 4.99 6.23
C PHE A 32 -11.08 5.32 4.86
N ALA A 33 -11.33 4.31 4.01
CA ALA A 33 -11.98 4.50 2.71
C ALA A 33 -13.34 5.19 2.82
N PHE A 34 -14.32 4.61 3.52
CA PHE A 34 -15.66 5.20 3.58
C PHE A 34 -15.74 6.46 4.47
N ALA A 35 -14.93 6.53 5.53
CA ALA A 35 -14.94 7.69 6.44
C ALA A 35 -14.42 8.93 5.72
N THR A 36 -13.33 8.82 4.96
CA THR A 36 -12.77 9.95 4.19
C THR A 36 -13.70 10.41 3.06
N THR A 37 -14.48 9.51 2.46
CA THR A 37 -15.51 9.92 1.49
C THR A 37 -16.69 10.65 2.14
N THR A 38 -17.12 10.21 3.33
CA THR A 38 -18.33 10.76 3.99
C THR A 38 -18.07 11.99 4.86
N SER A 39 -16.83 12.20 5.31
CA SER A 39 -16.47 13.31 6.22
C SER A 39 -16.33 14.67 5.53
N VAL A 40 -16.40 14.73 4.20
CA VAL A 40 -16.14 15.96 3.46
C VAL A 40 -17.33 16.90 3.50
N ASN A 41 -17.04 18.12 3.96
CA ASN A 41 -17.96 19.25 3.96
C ASN A 41 -17.14 20.50 3.61
N THR A 42 -17.09 20.82 2.32
CA THR A 42 -16.30 21.95 1.80
C THR A 42 -17.17 22.88 0.97
N PHE A 43 -16.68 24.08 0.70
CA PHE A 43 -17.42 25.12 -0.02
C PHE A 43 -16.53 25.73 -1.11
N SER A 44 -17.06 25.82 -2.33
CA SER A 44 -16.52 26.70 -3.36
C SER A 44 -17.22 28.05 -3.24
N GLU A 45 -16.47 29.15 -3.12
CA GLU A 45 -17.01 30.49 -2.92
C GLU A 45 -16.56 31.42 -4.06
N TRP A 46 -17.51 32.20 -4.59
CA TRP A 46 -17.23 33.22 -5.60
C TRP A 46 -18.01 34.49 -5.32
N THR A 47 -17.50 35.60 -5.84
CA THR A 47 -18.16 36.91 -5.84
C THR A 47 -18.64 37.24 -7.24
N VAL A 48 -19.86 37.78 -7.33
CA VAL A 48 -20.36 38.41 -8.54
C VAL A 48 -20.74 39.87 -8.25
N VAL A 49 -20.26 40.76 -9.12
CA VAL A 49 -20.64 42.17 -9.14
C VAL A 49 -21.49 42.40 -10.39
N CYS A 50 -22.76 42.71 -10.18
CA CYS A 50 -23.73 42.99 -11.25
C CYS A 50 -23.69 44.47 -11.63
N ASN A 51 -23.86 44.76 -12.91
CA ASN A 51 -23.88 46.14 -13.40
C ASN A 51 -25.08 46.90 -12.79
N GLY A 52 -24.83 48.04 -12.14
CA GLY A 52 -25.86 48.85 -11.45
C GLY A 52 -25.97 48.66 -9.94
N THR A 53 -25.26 47.69 -9.35
CA THR A 53 -25.18 47.48 -7.89
C THR A 53 -23.73 47.46 -7.43
N ALA A 54 -23.34 48.35 -6.53
CA ALA A 54 -21.98 48.43 -5.98
C ALA A 54 -21.64 47.29 -4.99
N THR A 55 -22.63 46.46 -4.62
CA THR A 55 -22.46 45.39 -3.66
C THR A 55 -22.03 44.09 -4.34
N ALA A 56 -20.82 43.63 -4.00
CA ALA A 56 -20.34 42.30 -4.30
C ALA A 56 -21.16 41.26 -3.53
N ARG A 57 -21.80 40.32 -4.25
CA ARG A 57 -22.50 39.20 -3.64
C ARG A 57 -21.59 37.98 -3.61
N VAL A 58 -21.41 37.40 -2.43
CA VAL A 58 -20.69 36.13 -2.24
C VAL A 58 -21.71 34.98 -2.31
N ASP A 59 -21.57 34.11 -3.30
CA ASP A 59 -22.33 32.87 -3.41
C ASP A 59 -21.41 31.69 -3.04
N LYS A 60 -22.00 30.64 -2.44
CA LYS A 60 -21.29 29.46 -1.94
C LYS A 60 -21.93 28.18 -2.47
N LEU A 61 -21.15 27.33 -3.13
CA LEU A 61 -21.54 25.97 -3.50
C LEU A 61 -21.08 25.00 -2.42
N LYS A 62 -22.04 24.35 -1.76
CA LYS A 62 -21.72 23.33 -0.74
C LYS A 62 -21.42 22.01 -1.42
N ILE A 63 -20.26 21.44 -1.11
CA ILE A 63 -19.81 20.14 -1.60
C ILE A 63 -19.72 19.20 -0.40
N ALA A 64 -20.68 18.29 -0.29
CA ALA A 64 -20.77 17.31 0.78
C ALA A 64 -21.41 16.02 0.27
N TYR A 65 -21.13 14.89 0.94
CA TYR A 65 -21.76 13.61 0.64
C TYR A 65 -23.29 13.72 0.75
N PRO A 66 -24.09 13.21 -0.22
CA PRO A 66 -23.74 12.30 -1.32
C PRO A 66 -23.37 13.00 -2.66
N PHE A 67 -22.79 14.20 -2.62
CA PHE A 67 -22.26 14.90 -3.80
C PHE A 67 -23.27 15.13 -4.94
N VAL A 68 -24.47 15.62 -4.57
CA VAL A 68 -25.50 16.07 -5.50
C VAL A 68 -25.38 17.59 -5.66
N LEU A 69 -24.93 18.04 -6.82
CA LEU A 69 -24.83 19.48 -7.14
C LEU A 69 -26.13 20.02 -7.74
N ASP A 70 -26.92 19.18 -8.41
CA ASP A 70 -28.17 19.52 -9.14
C ASP A 70 -29.22 20.26 -8.31
N ASN A 71 -29.19 20.13 -6.98
CA ASN A 71 -30.19 20.72 -6.08
C ASN A 71 -29.85 22.15 -5.62
N GLN A 72 -28.76 22.74 -6.10
CA GLN A 72 -28.32 24.07 -5.68
C GLN A 72 -28.61 25.10 -6.79
N GLU A 73 -29.68 25.87 -6.60
CA GLU A 73 -30.03 27.00 -7.46
C GLU A 73 -29.30 28.27 -7.02
N PHE A 74 -28.72 28.98 -7.99
CA PHE A 74 -28.14 30.30 -7.77
C PHE A 74 -28.94 31.33 -8.56
N THR A 75 -29.37 32.40 -7.89
CA THR A 75 -29.96 33.56 -8.56
C THR A 75 -28.98 34.71 -8.46
N THR A 76 -28.30 35.02 -9.55
CA THR A 76 -27.25 36.04 -9.57
C THR A 76 -27.53 37.01 -10.73
N CYS A 77 -27.52 38.30 -10.44
CA CYS A 77 -27.87 39.36 -11.40
C CYS A 77 -29.24 39.18 -12.11
N GLY A 78 -30.21 38.52 -11.46
CA GLY A 78 -31.53 38.22 -12.05
C GLY A 78 -31.56 36.99 -12.97
N VAL A 79 -30.41 36.33 -13.19
CA VAL A 79 -30.32 35.05 -13.91
C VAL A 79 -30.34 33.91 -12.90
N LYS A 80 -31.24 32.94 -13.12
CA LYS A 80 -31.22 31.67 -12.40
C LYS A 80 -30.24 30.72 -13.11
N GLY A 81 -29.20 30.32 -12.43
CA GLY A 81 -28.28 29.25 -12.86
C GLY A 81 -28.48 28.01 -11.99
N MET A 82 -28.51 26.85 -12.63
CA MET A 82 -28.44 25.56 -11.96
C MET A 82 -27.03 25.00 -12.15
N VAL A 83 -26.47 24.43 -11.09
CA VAL A 83 -25.23 23.65 -11.20
C VAL A 83 -25.60 22.24 -11.59
N TYR A 84 -24.94 21.69 -12.60
CA TYR A 84 -25.17 20.34 -13.08
C TYR A 84 -24.09 19.38 -12.55
N GLY A 85 -24.49 18.18 -12.17
CA GLY A 85 -23.61 17.12 -11.67
C GLY A 85 -24.24 16.32 -10.52
N ASN A 86 -24.63 15.08 -10.80
CA ASN A 86 -24.99 14.11 -9.77
C ASN A 86 -23.92 13.02 -9.65
N PHE A 87 -23.12 13.09 -8.58
CA PHE A 87 -22.07 12.13 -8.27
C PHE A 87 -22.43 11.22 -7.07
N SER A 88 -23.73 11.10 -6.78
CA SER A 88 -24.26 10.27 -5.69
C SER A 88 -24.11 8.78 -5.94
N ALA A 89 -24.41 8.31 -7.15
CA ALA A 89 -24.32 6.89 -7.48
C ALA A 89 -22.90 6.29 -7.25
N PRO A 90 -21.81 6.87 -7.81
CA PRO A 90 -20.47 6.31 -7.61
C PRO A 90 -19.99 6.42 -6.16
N SER A 91 -20.30 7.51 -5.46
CA SER A 91 -19.90 7.69 -4.05
C SER A 91 -20.65 6.78 -3.10
N GLN A 92 -21.97 6.63 -3.26
CA GLN A 92 -22.78 5.74 -2.44
C GLN A 92 -22.43 4.27 -2.67
N PHE A 93 -22.19 3.86 -3.92
CA PHE A 93 -21.74 2.51 -4.22
C PHE A 93 -20.38 2.23 -3.55
N TYR A 94 -19.44 3.17 -3.63
CA TYR A 94 -18.13 3.05 -2.98
C TYR A 94 -18.23 2.92 -1.46
N VAL A 95 -19.03 3.78 -0.80
CA VAL A 95 -19.27 3.71 0.64
C VAL A 95 -19.97 2.41 1.03
N PHE A 96 -20.95 1.95 0.25
CA PHE A 96 -21.65 0.69 0.49
C PHE A 96 -20.69 -0.51 0.48
N ILE A 97 -19.84 -0.62 -0.54
CA ILE A 97 -18.82 -1.68 -0.60
C ILE A 97 -17.86 -1.59 0.58
N GLY A 98 -17.43 -0.38 0.96
CA GLY A 98 -16.59 -0.15 2.13
C GLY A 98 -17.21 -0.64 3.44
N VAL A 99 -18.48 -0.33 3.69
CA VAL A 99 -19.21 -0.76 4.90
C VAL A 99 -19.42 -2.28 4.91
N MET A 100 -19.78 -2.88 3.77
CA MET A 100 -19.95 -4.33 3.69
C MET A 100 -18.64 -5.08 3.90
N ALA A 101 -17.53 -4.57 3.34
CA ALA A 101 -16.19 -5.11 3.56
C ALA A 101 -15.78 -5.01 5.04
N PHE A 102 -16.03 -3.86 5.68
CA PHE A 102 -15.79 -3.65 7.10
C PHE A 102 -16.55 -4.65 7.99
N LEU A 103 -17.86 -4.82 7.77
CA LEU A 103 -18.68 -5.76 8.54
C LEU A 103 -18.23 -7.21 8.33
N TYR A 104 -17.87 -7.57 7.10
CA TYR A 104 -17.38 -8.89 6.78
C TYR A 104 -16.02 -9.19 7.46
N SER A 105 -15.06 -8.27 7.37
CA SER A 105 -13.75 -8.41 8.02
C SER A 105 -13.89 -8.56 9.53
N LEU A 106 -14.84 -7.85 10.16
CA LEU A 106 -15.14 -8.02 11.58
C LEU A 106 -15.73 -9.41 11.88
N ALA A 107 -16.72 -9.85 11.09
CA ALA A 107 -17.39 -11.13 11.29
C ALA A 107 -16.42 -12.32 11.14
N ILE A 108 -15.53 -12.29 10.15
CA ILE A 108 -14.56 -13.37 9.93
C ILE A 108 -13.48 -13.40 11.02
N VAL A 109 -13.04 -12.25 11.52
CA VAL A 109 -12.10 -12.17 12.65
C VAL A 109 -12.71 -12.78 13.91
N ILE A 110 -13.97 -12.44 14.22
CA ILE A 110 -14.71 -13.04 15.35
C ILE A 110 -14.81 -14.56 15.14
N THR A 111 -15.13 -15.00 13.92
CA THR A 111 -15.25 -16.43 13.60
C THR A 111 -13.92 -17.16 13.79
N TYR A 112 -12.81 -16.55 13.39
CA TYR A 112 -11.48 -17.13 13.54
C TYR A 112 -11.04 -17.25 15.01
N VAL A 113 -11.37 -16.28 15.85
CA VAL A 113 -10.99 -16.28 17.27
C VAL A 113 -11.83 -17.26 18.09
N PHE A 114 -13.14 -17.33 17.86
CA PHE A 114 -14.06 -18.10 18.70
C PHE A 114 -14.43 -19.48 18.15
N PHE A 115 -14.29 -19.72 16.85
CA PHE A 115 -14.70 -20.97 16.20
C PHE A 115 -13.56 -21.65 15.43
N SER A 116 -12.31 -21.45 15.85
CA SER A 116 -11.11 -22.00 15.20
C SER A 116 -11.16 -23.53 15.04
N ALA A 117 -11.68 -24.26 16.02
CA ALA A 117 -11.84 -25.72 15.98
C ALA A 117 -12.85 -26.18 14.91
N LYS A 118 -14.02 -25.54 14.83
CA LYS A 118 -15.05 -25.84 13.82
C LYS A 118 -14.60 -25.48 12.40
N PHE A 119 -13.77 -24.44 12.27
CA PHE A 119 -13.24 -24.01 10.98
C PHE A 119 -12.20 -24.98 10.41
N LYS A 120 -11.55 -25.77 11.28
CA LYS A 120 -10.59 -26.83 10.89
C LYS A 120 -11.27 -28.17 10.59
N GLU A 121 -12.38 -28.49 11.25
CA GLU A 121 -13.11 -29.74 11.01
C GLU A 121 -13.91 -29.74 9.71
N ASN A 122 -14.31 -28.57 9.21
CA ASN A 122 -15.14 -28.46 8.01
C ASN A 122 -14.50 -27.60 6.91
N ASP A 123 -14.11 -28.26 5.81
CA ASP A 123 -13.53 -27.65 4.60
C ASP A 123 -14.42 -26.61 3.91
N VAL A 124 -15.69 -26.48 4.28
CA VAL A 124 -16.61 -25.49 3.69
C VAL A 124 -16.24 -24.06 4.10
N GLY A 125 -15.76 -23.85 5.33
CA GLY A 125 -15.43 -22.51 5.83
C GLY A 125 -14.37 -21.79 4.98
N PRO A 126 -13.18 -22.40 4.76
CA PRO A 126 -12.14 -21.81 3.91
C PRO A 126 -12.59 -21.57 2.46
N LYS A 127 -13.41 -22.47 1.87
CA LYS A 127 -13.93 -22.30 0.50
C LYS A 127 -14.84 -21.08 0.38
N VAL A 128 -15.76 -20.90 1.33
CA VAL A 128 -16.67 -19.75 1.34
C VAL A 128 -15.89 -18.45 1.53
N ASP A 129 -14.96 -18.42 2.48
CA ASP A 129 -14.14 -17.22 2.72
C ASP A 129 -13.31 -16.85 1.48
N PHE A 130 -12.76 -17.85 0.77
CA PHE A 130 -12.05 -17.64 -0.49
C PHE A 130 -12.92 -17.03 -1.59
N ILE A 131 -14.13 -17.57 -1.82
CA ILE A 131 -15.06 -17.03 -2.84
C ILE A 131 -15.49 -15.60 -2.48
N VAL A 132 -15.82 -15.35 -1.22
CA VAL A 132 -16.22 -14.01 -0.76
C VAL A 132 -15.08 -13.01 -0.94
N HIS A 133 -13.82 -13.42 -0.73
CA HIS A 133 -12.66 -12.57 -1.02
C HIS A 133 -12.53 -12.20 -2.49
N ILE A 134 -12.80 -13.13 -3.41
CA ILE A 134 -12.79 -12.83 -4.85
C ILE A 134 -13.86 -11.79 -5.17
N VAL A 135 -15.08 -11.98 -4.65
CA VAL A 135 -16.21 -11.05 -4.87
C VAL A 135 -15.87 -9.66 -4.35
N PHE A 136 -15.37 -9.53 -3.12
CA PHE A 136 -14.99 -8.24 -2.57
C PHE A 136 -13.80 -7.61 -3.29
N GLY A 137 -12.82 -8.40 -3.74
CA GLY A 137 -11.74 -7.91 -4.60
C GLY A 137 -12.30 -7.25 -5.86
N LEU A 138 -13.17 -7.93 -6.59
CA LEU A 138 -13.82 -7.38 -7.79
C LEU A 138 -14.68 -6.14 -7.47
N MET A 139 -15.44 -6.18 -6.38
CA MET A 139 -16.28 -5.05 -5.95
C MET A 139 -15.44 -3.82 -5.60
N TRP A 140 -14.31 -3.99 -4.90
CA TRP A 140 -13.39 -2.89 -4.61
C TRP A 140 -12.78 -2.29 -5.87
N LEU A 141 -12.45 -3.11 -6.88
CA LEU A 141 -11.97 -2.61 -8.17
C LEU A 141 -13.01 -1.73 -8.86
N ILE A 142 -14.23 -2.26 -9.03
CA ILE A 142 -15.32 -1.56 -9.72
C ILE A 142 -15.70 -0.28 -8.96
N ALA A 143 -15.84 -0.37 -7.63
CA ALA A 143 -16.19 0.76 -6.78
C ALA A 143 -15.13 1.85 -6.79
N SER A 144 -13.84 1.50 -6.66
CA SER A 144 -12.75 2.48 -6.64
C SER A 144 -12.59 3.16 -7.99
N ALA A 145 -12.72 2.42 -9.09
CA ALA A 145 -12.69 2.98 -10.44
C ALA A 145 -13.88 3.93 -10.70
N ALA A 146 -15.09 3.50 -10.34
CA ALA A 146 -16.30 4.33 -10.47
C ALA A 146 -16.20 5.61 -9.64
N TRP A 147 -15.69 5.52 -8.41
CA TRP A 147 -15.50 6.68 -7.56
C TRP A 147 -14.37 7.60 -8.05
N ALA A 148 -13.27 7.06 -8.58
CA ALA A 148 -12.20 7.87 -9.17
C ALA A 148 -12.69 8.71 -10.37
N ALA A 149 -13.48 8.09 -11.25
CA ALA A 149 -14.14 8.80 -12.35
C ALA A 149 -15.16 9.82 -11.83
N GLY A 150 -15.98 9.45 -10.84
CA GLY A 150 -16.95 10.33 -10.20
C GLY A 150 -16.31 11.55 -9.54
N LEU A 151 -15.18 11.39 -8.85
CA LEU A 151 -14.46 12.50 -8.22
C LEU A 151 -13.86 13.45 -9.26
N THR A 152 -13.37 12.92 -10.38
CA THR A 152 -12.86 13.75 -11.49
C THR A 152 -13.96 14.63 -12.05
N GLY A 153 -15.14 14.05 -12.27
CA GLY A 153 -16.33 14.82 -12.65
C GLY A 153 -16.73 15.84 -11.59
N LEU A 154 -16.78 15.44 -10.31
CA LEU A 154 -17.14 16.33 -9.20
C LEU A 154 -16.26 17.58 -9.17
N LYS A 155 -14.94 17.41 -9.25
CA LYS A 155 -13.99 18.55 -9.28
C LYS A 155 -14.28 19.47 -10.45
N PHE A 156 -14.44 18.93 -11.65
CA PHE A 156 -14.68 19.70 -12.86
C PHE A 156 -15.94 20.57 -12.77
N TYR A 157 -17.08 20.00 -12.34
CA TYR A 157 -18.33 20.75 -12.24
C TYR A 157 -18.41 21.67 -11.02
N SER A 158 -17.57 21.44 -10.01
CA SER A 158 -17.49 22.27 -8.81
C SER A 158 -16.46 23.40 -8.87
N ASP A 159 -15.65 23.46 -9.94
CA ASP A 159 -14.67 24.52 -10.15
C ASP A 159 -15.40 25.85 -10.41
N PRO A 160 -15.24 26.84 -9.53
CA PRO A 160 -15.89 28.13 -9.71
C PRO A 160 -15.47 28.81 -11.01
N ASN A 161 -14.26 28.58 -11.54
CA ASN A 161 -13.80 29.20 -12.79
C ASN A 161 -14.58 28.69 -14.01
N GLU A 162 -14.82 27.39 -14.10
CA GLU A 162 -15.57 26.79 -15.20
C GLU A 162 -17.06 27.11 -15.12
N PHE A 163 -17.63 27.06 -13.90
CA PHE A 163 -19.02 27.42 -13.68
C PHE A 163 -19.29 28.91 -13.98
N MET A 164 -18.43 29.81 -13.48
CA MET A 164 -18.54 31.26 -13.69
C MET A 164 -18.48 31.62 -15.18
N LYS A 165 -17.53 31.07 -15.94
CA LYS A 165 -17.38 31.34 -17.38
C LYS A 165 -18.60 30.89 -18.18
N THR A 166 -19.16 29.74 -17.83
CA THR A 166 -20.22 29.09 -18.63
C THR A 166 -21.60 29.68 -18.36
N HIS A 167 -21.89 30.12 -17.13
CA HIS A 167 -23.25 30.43 -16.72
C HIS A 167 -23.50 31.84 -16.15
N LEU A 168 -22.47 32.55 -15.67
CA LEU A 168 -22.67 33.75 -14.83
C LEU A 168 -21.95 35.01 -15.34
N CYS A 169 -20.82 34.84 -16.04
CA CYS A 169 -19.87 35.92 -16.29
C CYS A 169 -19.74 36.24 -17.78
N THR A 170 -20.88 36.30 -18.47
CA THR A 170 -20.98 36.94 -19.77
C THR A 170 -21.09 38.45 -19.54
N ALA A 171 -20.31 39.26 -20.26
CA ALA A 171 -20.27 40.70 -20.06
C ALA A 171 -21.69 41.31 -20.00
N PRO A 172 -22.00 42.15 -18.99
CA PRO A 172 -21.10 43.07 -18.29
C PRO A 172 -20.83 42.78 -16.79
N SER A 173 -21.05 41.56 -16.26
CA SER A 173 -20.76 41.20 -14.86
C SER A 173 -19.27 40.90 -14.61
N THR A 174 -18.72 41.35 -13.48
CA THR A 174 -17.37 40.97 -13.03
C THR A 174 -17.47 39.94 -11.92
N CYS A 175 -16.86 38.77 -12.15
CA CYS A 175 -16.83 37.68 -11.18
C CYS A 175 -15.41 37.39 -10.72
N THR A 176 -15.26 37.07 -9.44
CA THR A 176 -13.97 36.73 -8.83
C THR A 176 -14.12 35.51 -7.94
N ARG A 177 -13.24 34.51 -8.11
CA ARG A 177 -13.13 33.37 -7.21
C ARG A 177 -12.61 33.85 -5.85
N ILE A 178 -13.22 33.37 -4.76
CA ILE A 178 -12.76 33.63 -3.40
C ILE A 178 -12.09 32.37 -2.83
N ARG A 179 -12.73 31.22 -2.98
CA ARG A 179 -12.26 29.96 -2.38
C ARG A 179 -12.65 28.76 -3.24
N GLU A 180 -11.77 27.78 -3.34
CA GLU A 180 -12.08 26.48 -3.96
C GLU A 180 -12.37 25.41 -2.91
N GLY A 181 -13.16 24.43 -3.30
CA GLY A 181 -13.38 23.22 -2.50
C GLY A 181 -12.07 22.46 -2.26
N ASP A 182 -11.91 21.96 -1.05
CA ASP A 182 -10.81 21.06 -0.70
C ASP A 182 -11.21 19.60 -1.01
N PHE A 183 -10.52 19.00 -1.98
CA PHE A 183 -10.72 17.62 -2.42
C PHE A 183 -9.65 16.66 -1.91
N ALA A 184 -8.74 17.09 -1.03
CA ALA A 184 -7.63 16.28 -0.55
C ALA A 184 -8.11 14.97 0.09
N SER A 185 -9.10 15.05 0.99
CA SER A 185 -9.68 13.87 1.65
C SER A 185 -10.33 12.90 0.65
N LEU A 186 -10.99 13.41 -0.40
CA LEU A 186 -11.60 12.57 -1.44
C LEU A 186 -10.55 11.87 -2.31
N ASN A 187 -9.44 12.54 -2.62
CA ASN A 187 -8.33 11.90 -3.32
C ASN A 187 -7.73 10.75 -2.50
N VAL A 188 -7.53 10.99 -1.20
CA VAL A 188 -7.06 9.99 -0.24
C VAL A 188 -8.03 8.80 -0.15
N SER A 189 -9.35 9.05 -0.22
CA SER A 189 -10.33 7.96 -0.23
C SER A 189 -10.12 6.98 -1.39
N ILE A 190 -9.91 7.46 -2.61
CA ILE A 190 -9.68 6.61 -3.80
C ILE A 190 -8.48 5.69 -3.58
N ILE A 191 -7.41 6.22 -3.01
CA ILE A 191 -6.20 5.45 -2.70
C ILE A 191 -6.49 4.36 -1.70
N PHE A 192 -7.21 4.66 -0.62
CA PHE A 192 -7.63 3.62 0.34
C PHE A 192 -8.51 2.55 -0.31
N GLY A 193 -9.30 2.91 -1.32
CA GLY A 193 -10.07 1.96 -2.12
C GLY A 193 -9.20 0.97 -2.90
N PHE A 194 -8.23 1.49 -3.66
CA PHE A 194 -7.29 0.64 -4.40
C PHE A 194 -6.34 -0.13 -3.49
N LEU A 195 -5.98 0.43 -2.32
CA LEU A 195 -5.19 -0.28 -1.33
C LEU A 195 -5.99 -1.45 -0.74
N ASN A 196 -7.28 -1.25 -0.47
CA ASN A 196 -8.16 -2.34 -0.08
C ASN A 196 -8.20 -3.41 -1.16
N LEU A 197 -8.48 -3.06 -2.42
CA LEU A 197 -8.42 -4.01 -3.54
C LEU A 197 -7.15 -4.87 -3.49
N PHE A 198 -5.99 -4.23 -3.36
CA PHE A 198 -4.71 -4.92 -3.29
C PHE A 198 -4.62 -5.89 -2.11
N VAL A 199 -4.98 -5.44 -0.89
CA VAL A 199 -4.95 -6.30 0.31
C VAL A 199 -5.91 -7.48 0.18
N TRP A 200 -7.09 -7.27 -0.39
CA TRP A 200 -8.06 -8.34 -0.65
C TRP A 200 -7.54 -9.39 -1.65
N LEU A 201 -6.86 -8.96 -2.72
CA LEU A 201 -6.22 -9.86 -3.69
C LEU A 201 -5.01 -10.59 -3.09
N CYS A 202 -4.16 -9.91 -2.34
CA CYS A 202 -3.02 -10.56 -1.67
C CYS A 202 -3.47 -11.62 -0.67
N ASN A 203 -4.60 -11.40 0.02
CA ASN A 203 -5.13 -12.39 0.95
C ASN A 203 -5.57 -13.68 0.25
N LEU A 204 -6.00 -13.63 -1.03
CA LEU A 204 -6.45 -14.82 -1.76
C LEU A 204 -5.40 -15.93 -1.79
N TRP A 205 -4.11 -15.59 -1.88
CA TRP A 205 -3.04 -16.59 -1.84
C TRP A 205 -3.00 -17.34 -0.51
N PHE A 206 -3.10 -16.62 0.61
CA PHE A 206 -3.11 -17.22 1.94
C PHE A 206 -4.36 -18.07 2.17
N LEU A 207 -5.53 -17.60 1.72
CA LEU A 207 -6.76 -18.38 1.78
C LEU A 207 -6.73 -19.61 0.85
N PHE A 208 -6.09 -19.50 -0.32
CA PHE A 208 -5.97 -20.60 -1.28
C PHE A 208 -5.20 -21.78 -0.68
N LYS A 209 -4.11 -21.51 0.06
CA LYS A 209 -3.36 -22.56 0.76
C LYS A 209 -4.23 -23.32 1.76
N ASP A 210 -5.13 -22.65 2.47
CA ASP A 210 -6.04 -23.26 3.44
C ASP A 210 -7.21 -24.02 2.77
N THR A 211 -7.36 -23.97 1.45
CA THR A 211 -8.38 -24.76 0.75
C THR A 211 -7.92 -26.21 0.53
N PRO A 212 -8.85 -27.19 0.54
CA PRO A 212 -8.53 -28.59 0.26
C PRO A 212 -8.09 -28.83 -1.19
N TRP A 213 -8.17 -27.80 -2.06
CA TRP A 213 -7.61 -27.86 -3.41
C TRP A 213 -6.08 -27.89 -3.39
N PHE A 214 -5.45 -27.34 -2.34
CA PHE A 214 -4.00 -27.25 -2.21
C PHE A 214 -3.38 -28.44 -1.45
N HIS A 215 -4.11 -29.03 -0.50
CA HIS A 215 -3.63 -30.12 0.38
C HIS A 215 -3.90 -31.54 -0.15
N ARG A 216 -4.22 -31.71 -1.43
CA ARG A 216 -4.78 -32.96 -1.95
C ARG A 216 -3.81 -34.14 -2.13
N ASP A 217 -2.52 -33.96 -1.81
CA ASP A 217 -1.48 -34.95 -2.11
C ASP A 217 -0.87 -35.68 -0.88
N THR A 218 -1.41 -35.51 0.34
CA THR A 218 -0.97 -36.35 1.48
C THR A 218 -1.96 -37.48 1.75
N PRO A 219 -1.58 -38.75 1.55
CA PRO A 219 -2.39 -39.90 1.95
C PRO A 219 -2.56 -39.90 3.47
N VAL A 220 -3.80 -39.81 3.93
CA VAL A 220 -4.15 -39.95 5.35
C VAL A 220 -3.83 -41.40 5.77
N PRO A 221 -2.99 -41.64 6.81
CA PRO A 221 -2.82 -42.97 7.35
C PRO A 221 -4.16 -43.50 7.91
N PRO A 222 -4.50 -44.79 7.73
CA PRO A 222 -5.76 -45.32 8.25
C PRO A 222 -5.85 -45.15 9.78
N PRO A 223 -7.06 -44.91 10.33
CA PRO A 223 -7.25 -44.81 11.78
C PRO A 223 -6.88 -46.12 12.48
N GLN A 224 -5.91 -46.06 13.40
CA GLN A 224 -5.60 -47.17 14.31
C GLN A 224 -6.69 -47.29 15.38
N GLY A 225 -7.36 -48.45 15.42
CA GLY A 225 -8.19 -48.79 16.58
C GLY A 225 -9.08 -50.01 16.37
N GLN A 226 -8.54 -51.21 16.59
CA GLN A 226 -9.28 -52.35 17.17
C GLN A 226 -8.30 -53.44 17.65
N PRO A 227 -8.42 -53.93 18.91
CA PRO A 227 -7.60 -55.03 19.41
C PRO A 227 -8.24 -56.38 19.08
N ALA A 228 -7.49 -57.29 18.46
CA ALA A 228 -7.84 -58.70 18.39
C ALA A 228 -6.59 -59.60 18.41
N SER A 229 -6.72 -60.70 19.13
CA SER A 229 -5.77 -61.71 19.61
C SER A 229 -4.92 -62.46 18.56
N THR A 230 -3.66 -62.72 18.95
CA THR A 230 -2.63 -63.75 18.60
C THR A 230 -2.99 -64.98 17.73
N PRO A 231 -2.02 -65.81 17.26
CA PRO A 231 -0.77 -65.52 16.50
C PRO A 231 -0.58 -66.52 15.31
N VAL A 232 -0.13 -66.08 14.12
CA VAL A 232 0.38 -66.99 13.07
C VAL A 232 1.44 -66.28 12.20
N THR A 233 2.69 -66.78 12.21
CA THR A 233 3.75 -66.59 11.17
C THR A 233 3.52 -67.62 10.05
N PRO A 234 3.88 -67.42 8.74
CA PRO A 234 5.20 -66.97 8.19
C PRO A 234 5.08 -66.22 6.80
N PRO A 235 6.08 -66.13 5.86
CA PRO A 235 7.57 -66.05 5.87
C PRO A 235 8.07 -64.67 5.28
N PRO A 236 9.39 -64.41 5.07
CA PRO A 236 9.93 -63.05 4.94
C PRO A 236 9.77 -62.48 3.52
N GLN A 237 9.25 -61.25 3.40
CA GLN A 237 9.36 -60.44 2.18
C GLN A 237 10.25 -59.23 2.46
N GLU A 238 11.20 -59.04 1.55
CA GLU A 238 12.17 -57.94 1.50
C GLU A 238 11.51 -56.58 1.73
N VAL A 239 12.09 -55.80 2.63
CA VAL A 239 11.76 -54.38 2.82
C VAL A 239 12.66 -53.58 1.87
N PRO A 240 12.14 -52.92 0.82
CA PRO A 240 12.89 -51.85 0.18
C PRO A 240 12.91 -50.67 1.14
N GLY A 241 14.12 -50.12 1.35
CA GLY A 241 14.43 -49.14 2.37
C GLY A 241 13.51 -47.92 2.42
N SER A 242 13.46 -47.37 3.63
CA SER A 242 12.84 -46.10 3.99
C SER A 242 13.35 -44.94 3.13
N MET A 243 12.63 -44.65 2.04
CA MET A 243 12.68 -43.38 1.30
C MET A 243 11.59 -42.40 1.78
N TYR A 244 11.16 -42.48 3.04
CA TYR A 244 10.13 -41.60 3.61
C TYR A 244 10.68 -40.50 4.54
N GLU A 245 12.01 -40.34 4.64
CA GLU A 245 12.63 -39.31 5.48
C GLU A 245 13.52 -38.32 4.70
N GLU A 246 13.39 -38.31 3.38
CA GLU A 246 14.11 -37.36 2.51
C GLU A 246 13.18 -36.49 1.64
N ALA A 247 11.88 -36.76 1.64
CA ALA A 247 10.90 -36.01 0.87
C ALA A 247 10.44 -34.69 1.53
N ASP A 248 10.65 -34.50 2.84
CA ASP A 248 10.19 -33.31 3.57
C ASP A 248 11.09 -32.08 3.40
N LYS A 249 12.28 -32.22 2.81
CA LYS A 249 13.22 -31.09 2.58
C LYS A 249 13.19 -30.50 1.17
N THR A 250 12.44 -31.10 0.25
CA THR A 250 12.46 -30.73 -1.18
C THR A 250 11.18 -30.03 -1.65
N GLN A 251 10.18 -29.85 -0.78
CA GLN A 251 8.92 -29.13 -1.07
C GLN A 251 8.94 -27.67 -0.56
N TYR A 252 10.11 -27.03 -0.55
CA TYR A 252 10.22 -25.58 -0.40
C TYR A 252 10.70 -25.03 -1.74
N TYR A 253 9.87 -24.16 -2.34
CA TYR A 253 9.99 -23.53 -3.66
C TYR A 253 9.36 -24.33 -4.82
N PRO A 254 8.19 -23.85 -5.29
CA PRO A 254 8.27 -23.01 -6.49
C PRO A 254 7.73 -21.61 -6.18
N PHE A 255 8.60 -20.60 -6.18
CA PHE A 255 8.90 -19.77 -7.35
C PHE A 255 7.88 -18.62 -7.48
N ILE A 256 8.28 -17.41 -7.04
CA ILE A 256 7.74 -16.08 -7.39
C ILE A 256 6.67 -15.40 -6.49
N TRP A 257 5.97 -16.05 -5.56
CA TRP A 257 4.75 -15.44 -4.95
C TRP A 257 4.68 -15.18 -3.43
N ASP A 258 5.80 -14.96 -2.72
CA ASP A 258 5.74 -14.14 -1.50
C ASP A 258 5.54 -12.68 -1.94
N THR A 259 4.27 -12.38 -2.20
CA THR A 259 3.77 -11.22 -2.94
C THR A 259 4.25 -9.89 -2.39
N CYS A 260 4.79 -9.85 -1.17
CA CYS A 260 5.27 -8.63 -0.54
C CYS A 260 6.66 -8.18 -1.05
N TRP A 261 7.52 -9.10 -1.50
CA TRP A 261 8.87 -8.78 -2.02
C TRP A 261 8.84 -8.11 -3.40
N LEU A 262 7.90 -8.53 -4.26
CA LEU A 262 7.73 -7.94 -5.60
C LEU A 262 7.19 -6.51 -5.57
N ASN A 263 6.53 -6.11 -4.48
CA ASN A 263 5.86 -4.81 -4.40
C ASN A 263 6.78 -3.68 -3.93
N GLY A 264 7.83 -3.95 -3.14
CA GLY A 264 8.71 -2.90 -2.61
C GLY A 264 9.43 -2.10 -3.71
N TYR A 265 9.94 -2.78 -4.75
CA TYR A 265 10.66 -2.12 -5.84
C TYR A 265 9.71 -1.45 -6.84
N VAL A 266 8.54 -2.02 -7.12
CA VAL A 266 7.54 -1.42 -8.02
C VAL A 266 6.99 -0.13 -7.42
N LEU A 267 6.66 -0.14 -6.11
CA LEU A 267 6.19 1.04 -5.40
C LEU A 267 7.29 2.10 -5.26
N ALA A 268 8.56 1.70 -5.10
CA ALA A 268 9.69 2.63 -5.11
C ALA A 268 9.79 3.37 -6.45
N ILE A 269 9.66 2.64 -7.58
CA ILE A 269 9.65 3.23 -8.92
C ILE A 269 8.52 4.25 -9.04
N PHE A 270 7.30 3.87 -8.67
CA PHE A 270 6.17 4.81 -8.75
C PHE A 270 6.39 6.03 -7.86
N ALA A 271 6.92 5.87 -6.64
CA ALA A 271 7.21 6.99 -5.74
C ALA A 271 8.20 8.01 -6.35
N PHE A 272 9.37 7.57 -6.82
CA PHE A 272 10.34 8.53 -7.37
C PHE A 272 9.96 9.01 -8.78
N ALA A 273 9.37 8.16 -9.62
CA ALA A 273 8.98 8.55 -10.99
C ALA A 273 7.84 9.56 -10.98
N THR A 274 6.85 9.41 -10.10
CA THR A 274 5.76 10.41 -9.95
C THR A 274 6.24 11.74 -9.37
N THR A 275 7.37 11.74 -8.65
CA THR A 275 8.01 12.97 -8.15
C THR A 275 8.83 13.67 -9.23
N THR A 276 9.62 12.93 -10.03
CA THR A 276 10.53 13.51 -11.02
C THR A 276 9.88 13.86 -12.35
N SER A 277 8.75 13.23 -12.70
CA SER A 277 8.07 13.43 -13.99
C SER A 277 7.21 14.70 -14.07
N VAL A 278 7.02 15.42 -12.96
CA VAL A 278 6.14 16.59 -12.93
C VAL A 278 6.77 17.77 -13.65
N ASN A 279 6.02 18.27 -14.62
CA ASN A 279 6.28 19.50 -15.33
C ASN A 279 4.95 20.23 -15.50
N THR A 280 4.62 21.11 -14.55
CA THR A 280 3.38 21.88 -14.54
C THR A 280 3.67 23.38 -14.50
N PHE A 281 2.67 24.19 -14.85
CA PHE A 281 2.76 25.64 -14.87
C PHE A 281 1.59 26.24 -14.08
N SER A 282 1.89 27.21 -13.21
CA SER A 282 0.90 28.16 -12.72
C SER A 282 0.93 29.39 -13.63
N GLU A 283 -0.23 29.80 -14.14
CA GLU A 283 -0.36 30.93 -15.07
C GLU A 283 -1.33 31.98 -14.49
N TRP A 284 -0.92 33.24 -14.57
CA TRP A 284 -1.76 34.35 -14.16
C TRP A 284 -1.72 35.48 -15.17
N LYS A 285 -2.79 36.29 -15.14
CA LYS A 285 -2.98 37.45 -16.00
C LYS A 285 -3.12 38.71 -15.17
N VAL A 286 -2.39 39.73 -15.60
CA VAL A 286 -2.34 41.03 -14.96
C VAL A 286 -2.68 42.12 -15.97
N VAL A 287 -3.53 43.05 -15.55
CA VAL A 287 -3.88 44.26 -16.32
C VAL A 287 -3.40 45.49 -15.54
N CYS A 288 -2.48 46.24 -16.14
CA CYS A 288 -1.88 47.44 -15.57
C CYS A 288 -2.77 48.66 -15.79
N ASN A 289 -2.71 49.63 -14.88
CA ASN A 289 -3.44 50.88 -15.06
C ASN A 289 -2.90 51.67 -16.27
N GLY A 290 -3.78 52.14 -17.16
CA GLY A 290 -3.41 52.94 -18.34
C GLY A 290 -2.96 52.16 -19.58
N THR A 291 -2.94 50.81 -19.56
CA THR A 291 -2.66 49.97 -20.73
C THR A 291 -3.73 48.90 -20.91
N ALA A 292 -4.34 48.82 -22.10
CA ALA A 292 -5.35 47.81 -22.42
C ALA A 292 -4.76 46.40 -22.62
N THR A 293 -3.42 46.27 -22.64
CA THR A 293 -2.71 45.02 -22.87
C THR A 293 -2.60 44.21 -21.59
N ALA A 294 -3.26 43.04 -21.58
CA ALA A 294 -3.09 42.04 -20.54
C ALA A 294 -1.77 41.30 -20.71
N ARG A 295 -0.98 41.20 -19.64
CA ARG A 295 0.21 40.35 -19.60
C ARG A 295 -0.11 39.02 -18.93
N VAL A 296 0.38 37.93 -19.52
CA VAL A 296 0.29 36.58 -18.95
C VAL A 296 1.69 36.15 -18.55
N ASP A 297 1.88 35.86 -17.27
CA ASP A 297 3.13 35.34 -16.74
C ASP A 297 2.93 33.88 -16.30
N LYS A 298 4.00 33.07 -16.35
CA LYS A 298 3.97 31.63 -16.08
C LYS A 298 5.09 31.26 -15.11
N LEU A 299 4.73 30.59 -14.02
CA LEU A 299 5.66 29.95 -13.08
C LEU A 299 5.78 28.48 -13.44
N LYS A 300 6.98 28.05 -13.83
CA LYS A 300 7.27 26.64 -14.10
C LYS A 300 7.57 25.92 -12.80
N ILE A 301 6.85 24.82 -12.56
CA ILE A 301 7.01 23.95 -11.40
C ILE A 301 7.47 22.59 -11.93
N ALA A 302 8.74 22.26 -11.69
CA ALA A 302 9.34 20.99 -12.09
C ALA A 302 10.40 20.56 -11.09
N TYR A 303 10.72 19.26 -11.04
CA TYR A 303 11.81 18.74 -10.23
C TYR A 303 13.14 19.43 -10.59
N PRO A 304 13.99 19.86 -9.62
CA PRO A 304 13.94 19.60 -8.17
C PRO A 304 13.16 20.65 -7.35
N PHE A 305 12.12 21.28 -7.90
CA PHE A 305 11.21 22.18 -7.17
C PHE A 305 11.90 23.36 -6.48
N VAL A 306 12.81 24.01 -7.20
CA VAL A 306 13.40 25.28 -6.81
C VAL A 306 12.56 26.38 -7.44
N LEU A 307 11.83 27.14 -6.62
CA LEU A 307 11.08 28.31 -7.07
C LEU A 307 11.94 29.60 -6.99
N ASP A 308 13.06 29.55 -6.26
CA ASP A 308 13.96 30.68 -6.05
C ASP A 308 14.43 31.29 -7.39
N ASN A 309 14.56 32.62 -7.39
CA ASN A 309 15.10 33.45 -8.49
C ASN A 309 14.22 33.59 -9.74
N GLN A 310 12.93 33.28 -9.69
CA GLN A 310 12.00 33.72 -10.73
C GLN A 310 11.45 35.11 -10.40
N GLU A 311 12.08 36.14 -10.97
CA GLU A 311 11.61 37.52 -10.88
C GLU A 311 10.51 37.77 -11.92
N PHE A 312 9.36 38.25 -11.45
CA PHE A 312 8.28 38.72 -12.30
C PHE A 312 8.21 40.25 -12.17
N THR A 313 8.53 40.95 -13.27
CA THR A 313 8.35 42.40 -13.33
C THR A 313 7.06 42.70 -14.08
N THR A 314 6.02 43.07 -13.34
CA THR A 314 4.68 43.31 -13.90
C THR A 314 4.17 44.67 -13.43
N CYS A 315 3.77 45.53 -14.37
CA CYS A 315 3.35 46.91 -14.10
C CYS A 315 4.38 47.77 -13.32
N GLY A 316 5.68 47.50 -13.46
CA GLY A 316 6.74 48.19 -12.71
C GLY A 316 6.95 47.70 -11.28
N VAL A 317 6.14 46.75 -10.80
CA VAL A 317 6.33 46.06 -9.53
C VAL A 317 7.15 44.79 -9.78
N LYS A 318 8.20 44.59 -8.98
CA LYS A 318 8.96 43.34 -8.95
C LYS A 318 8.37 42.43 -7.88
N GLY A 319 7.84 41.28 -8.30
CA GLY A 319 7.49 40.17 -7.41
C GLY A 319 8.55 39.08 -7.49
N MET A 320 8.97 38.55 -6.34
CA MET A 320 9.85 37.38 -6.26
C MET A 320 9.07 36.24 -5.61
N VAL A 321 9.08 35.08 -6.25
CA VAL A 321 8.60 33.84 -5.62
C VAL A 321 9.74 33.26 -4.81
N TYR A 322 9.49 32.97 -3.53
CA TYR A 322 10.45 32.34 -2.63
C TYR A 322 10.03 30.92 -2.34
N GLY A 323 11.00 30.00 -2.30
CA GLY A 323 10.74 28.62 -1.90
C GLY A 323 11.72 27.64 -2.50
N ASN A 324 12.55 27.04 -1.65
CA ASN A 324 13.41 25.95 -2.05
C ASN A 324 12.91 24.62 -1.48
N PHE A 325 12.26 23.82 -2.32
CA PHE A 325 11.75 22.49 -1.97
C PHE A 325 12.61 21.36 -2.56
N SER A 326 13.85 21.66 -2.94
CA SER A 326 14.79 20.68 -3.50
C SER A 326 15.30 19.67 -2.50
N ALA A 327 15.65 20.10 -1.28
CA ALA A 327 16.14 19.20 -0.25
C ALA A 327 15.15 18.06 0.08
N PRO A 328 13.87 18.31 0.41
CA PRO A 328 12.92 17.23 0.73
C PRO A 328 12.62 16.33 -0.48
N SER A 329 12.52 16.89 -1.69
CA SER A 329 12.24 16.10 -2.89
C SER A 329 13.43 15.24 -3.33
N GLN A 330 14.65 15.79 -3.29
CA GLN A 330 15.87 15.05 -3.63
C GLN A 330 16.15 13.95 -2.62
N PHE A 331 15.95 14.22 -1.32
CA PHE A 331 16.08 13.19 -0.29
C PHE A 331 15.08 12.05 -0.52
N TYR A 332 13.83 12.38 -0.82
CA TYR A 332 12.79 11.40 -1.14
C TYR A 332 13.13 10.52 -2.35
N VAL A 333 13.56 11.14 -3.46
CA VAL A 333 13.98 10.44 -4.67
C VAL A 333 15.22 9.59 -4.42
N PHE A 334 16.20 10.09 -3.65
CA PHE A 334 17.41 9.34 -3.30
C PHE A 334 17.10 8.06 -2.54
N ILE A 335 16.25 8.13 -1.50
CA ILE A 335 15.82 6.93 -0.76
C ILE A 335 15.07 5.96 -1.69
N GLY A 336 14.22 6.48 -2.58
CA GLY A 336 13.52 5.66 -3.56
C GLY A 336 14.45 4.88 -4.50
N VAL A 337 15.48 5.55 -5.04
CA VAL A 337 16.46 4.92 -5.94
C VAL A 337 17.32 3.89 -5.19
N MET A 338 17.78 4.21 -3.97
CA MET A 338 18.56 3.27 -3.16
C MET A 338 17.76 2.03 -2.77
N ALA A 339 16.49 2.20 -2.38
CA ALA A 339 15.58 1.11 -2.08
C ALA A 339 15.34 0.20 -3.29
N PHE A 340 15.19 0.80 -4.49
CA PHE A 340 15.05 0.07 -5.75
C PHE A 340 16.31 -0.76 -6.07
N LEU A 341 17.50 -0.14 -6.02
CA LEU A 341 18.76 -0.84 -6.31
C LEU A 341 19.04 -1.97 -5.32
N TYR A 342 18.76 -1.75 -4.03
CA TYR A 342 18.90 -2.78 -3.02
C TYR A 342 17.95 -3.96 -3.26
N SER A 343 16.68 -3.67 -3.55
CA SER A 343 15.68 -4.71 -3.84
C SER A 343 16.09 -5.56 -5.04
N LEU A 344 16.61 -4.92 -6.10
CA LEU A 344 17.14 -5.62 -7.27
C LEU A 344 18.35 -6.50 -6.92
N ALA A 345 19.29 -5.98 -6.12
CA ALA A 345 20.47 -6.72 -5.68
C ALA A 345 20.09 -7.97 -4.88
N ILE A 346 19.15 -7.84 -3.93
CA ILE A 346 18.68 -8.94 -3.10
C ILE A 346 17.96 -9.99 -3.94
N VAL A 347 17.08 -9.61 -4.87
CA VAL A 347 16.44 -10.56 -5.79
C VAL A 347 17.48 -11.37 -6.58
N ILE A 348 18.51 -10.70 -7.12
CA ILE A 348 19.61 -11.37 -7.83
C ILE A 348 20.36 -12.32 -6.89
N THR A 349 20.67 -11.89 -5.66
CA THR A 349 21.36 -12.75 -4.68
C THR A 349 20.52 -13.97 -4.29
N TYR A 350 19.21 -13.82 -4.07
CA TYR A 350 18.33 -14.94 -3.76
C TYR A 350 18.18 -15.92 -4.94
N VAL A 351 18.11 -15.42 -6.18
CA VAL A 351 17.93 -16.30 -7.36
C VAL A 351 19.21 -17.09 -7.67
N PHE A 352 20.37 -16.43 -7.66
CA PHE A 352 21.62 -17.04 -8.13
C PHE A 352 22.48 -17.62 -7.01
N PHE A 353 22.31 -17.17 -5.76
CA PHE A 353 23.19 -17.49 -4.63
C PHE A 353 22.42 -17.93 -3.38
N SER A 354 21.21 -18.50 -3.52
CA SER A 354 20.36 -18.93 -2.40
C SER A 354 21.08 -19.79 -1.35
N ALA A 355 21.87 -20.77 -1.80
CA ALA A 355 22.62 -21.67 -0.92
C ALA A 355 23.67 -20.93 -0.08
N LYS A 356 24.37 -19.97 -0.69
CA LYS A 356 25.41 -19.15 -0.05
C LYS A 356 24.82 -18.03 0.82
N PHE A 357 23.64 -17.55 0.48
CA PHE A 357 22.93 -16.51 1.24
C PHE A 357 22.46 -17.02 2.61
N LYS A 358 22.05 -18.30 2.66
CA LYS A 358 21.65 -18.97 3.92
C LYS A 358 22.84 -19.57 4.68
N GLU A 359 24.02 -19.59 4.09
CA GLU A 359 25.23 -20.10 4.74
C GLU A 359 25.62 -19.16 5.91
N ASN A 360 25.74 -19.71 7.12
CA ASN A 360 26.06 -19.02 8.38
C ASN A 360 25.01 -18.04 8.94
N ASP A 361 23.78 -18.04 8.43
CA ASP A 361 22.67 -17.16 8.87
C ASP A 361 22.99 -15.65 8.86
N VAL A 362 24.04 -15.22 8.18
CA VAL A 362 24.46 -13.80 8.13
C VAL A 362 23.59 -13.02 7.16
N GLY A 363 23.25 -13.63 6.01
CA GLY A 363 22.41 -13.01 4.98
C GLY A 363 21.06 -12.52 5.53
N PRO A 364 20.23 -13.41 6.13
CA PRO A 364 18.94 -13.03 6.70
C PRO A 364 19.04 -11.97 7.80
N LYS A 365 20.10 -11.98 8.64
CA LYS A 365 20.31 -10.97 9.69
C LYS A 365 20.60 -9.59 9.09
N VAL A 366 21.48 -9.52 8.09
CA VAL A 366 21.81 -8.26 7.40
C VAL A 366 20.58 -7.73 6.67
N ASP A 367 19.87 -8.60 5.97
CA ASP A 367 18.63 -8.26 5.25
C ASP A 367 17.56 -7.70 6.18
N PHE A 368 17.38 -8.30 7.37
CA PHE A 368 16.47 -7.81 8.40
C PHE A 368 16.84 -6.40 8.90
N ILE A 369 18.12 -6.15 9.20
CA ILE A 369 18.58 -4.82 9.64
C ILE A 369 18.38 -3.77 8.54
N VAL A 370 18.73 -4.11 7.30
CA VAL A 370 18.56 -3.20 6.16
C VAL A 370 17.09 -2.88 5.92
N HIS A 371 16.18 -3.84 6.10
CA HIS A 371 14.74 -3.59 6.03
C HIS A 371 14.24 -2.62 7.10
N ILE A 372 14.76 -2.69 8.33
CA ILE A 372 14.45 -1.72 9.39
C ILE A 372 14.93 -0.32 8.98
N VAL A 373 16.17 -0.21 8.49
CA VAL A 373 16.77 1.06 8.08
C VAL A 373 15.97 1.70 6.94
N PHE A 374 15.63 0.94 5.90
CA PHE A 374 14.82 1.46 4.80
C PHE A 374 13.39 1.79 5.23
N GLY A 375 12.77 1.02 6.12
CA GLY A 375 11.48 1.38 6.71
C GLY A 375 11.55 2.76 7.39
N LEU A 376 12.52 2.98 8.27
CA LEU A 376 12.70 4.28 8.93
C LEU A 376 13.02 5.41 7.94
N MET A 377 13.88 5.17 6.95
CA MET A 377 14.22 6.16 5.93
C MET A 377 13.01 6.52 5.07
N TRP A 378 12.15 5.57 4.70
CA TRP A 378 10.91 5.83 3.98
C TRP A 378 9.94 6.68 4.81
N LEU A 379 9.83 6.44 6.12
CA LEU A 379 9.01 7.27 7.00
C LEU A 379 9.50 8.72 7.02
N ILE A 380 10.80 8.93 7.28
CA ILE A 380 11.39 10.27 7.37
C ILE A 380 11.29 10.99 6.01
N ALA A 381 11.62 10.29 4.92
CA ALA A 381 11.59 10.86 3.59
C ALA A 381 10.17 11.21 3.13
N SER A 382 9.18 10.34 3.38
CA SER A 382 7.78 10.59 3.01
C SER A 382 7.19 11.74 3.82
N ALA A 383 7.51 11.84 5.11
CA ALA A 383 7.07 12.95 5.96
C ALA A 383 7.73 14.27 5.54
N ALA A 384 9.03 14.28 5.27
CA ALA A 384 9.75 15.46 4.79
C ALA A 384 9.20 15.93 3.43
N TRP A 385 8.91 15.00 2.52
CA TRP A 385 8.32 15.32 1.23
C TRP A 385 6.87 15.80 1.34
N ALA A 386 6.06 15.24 2.23
CA ALA A 386 4.69 15.71 2.48
C ALA A 386 4.66 17.16 2.98
N ALA A 387 5.55 17.50 3.92
CA ALA A 387 5.73 18.88 4.37
C ALA A 387 6.23 19.78 3.23
N GLY A 388 7.24 19.33 2.48
CA GLY A 388 7.77 20.05 1.32
C GLY A 388 6.73 20.32 0.24
N LEU A 389 5.89 19.34 -0.10
CA LEU A 389 4.83 19.50 -1.09
C LEU A 389 3.74 20.47 -0.62
N THR A 390 3.42 20.46 0.67
CA THR A 390 2.45 21.41 1.24
C THR A 390 2.95 22.85 1.09
N GLY A 391 4.23 23.09 1.41
CA GLY A 391 4.88 24.36 1.15
C GLY A 391 4.91 24.70 -0.35
N LEU A 392 5.30 23.76 -1.20
CA LEU A 392 5.35 23.95 -2.65
C LEU A 392 4.01 24.44 -3.21
N LYS A 393 2.90 23.80 -2.84
CA LYS A 393 1.55 24.21 -3.26
C LYS A 393 1.21 25.62 -2.80
N PHE A 394 1.50 25.95 -1.55
CA PHE A 394 1.20 27.27 -0.99
C PHE A 394 1.95 28.39 -1.73
N TYR A 395 3.26 28.24 -1.94
CA TYR A 395 4.07 29.29 -2.58
C TYR A 395 3.95 29.33 -4.11
N SER A 396 3.37 28.29 -4.72
CA SER A 396 3.11 28.26 -6.16
C SER A 396 1.66 28.53 -6.54
N ASP A 397 0.80 28.78 -5.54
CA ASP A 397 -0.56 29.24 -5.75
C ASP A 397 -0.51 30.69 -6.28
N PRO A 398 -0.99 30.92 -7.51
CA PRO A 398 -1.03 32.26 -8.09
C PRO A 398 -1.90 33.22 -7.28
N THR A 399 -2.96 32.75 -6.59
CA THR A 399 -3.82 33.64 -5.80
C THR A 399 -3.14 34.20 -4.57
N GLU A 400 -2.39 33.38 -3.83
CA GLU A 400 -1.61 33.79 -2.66
C GLU A 400 -0.45 34.71 -3.05
N PHE A 401 0.33 34.32 -4.06
CA PHE A 401 1.45 35.12 -4.55
C PHE A 401 1.00 36.48 -5.09
N MET A 402 -0.09 36.50 -5.86
CA MET A 402 -0.64 37.74 -6.41
C MET A 402 -1.20 38.65 -5.31
N GLY A 403 -1.94 38.09 -4.35
CA GLY A 403 -2.53 38.85 -3.24
C GLY A 403 -1.50 39.52 -2.33
N THR A 404 -0.34 38.89 -2.15
CA THR A 404 0.72 39.37 -1.24
C THR A 404 1.75 40.27 -1.91
N HIS A 405 2.10 40.02 -3.18
CA HIS A 405 3.27 40.66 -3.82
C HIS A 405 2.99 41.44 -5.11
N LEU A 406 1.89 41.19 -5.83
CA LEU A 406 1.65 41.80 -7.16
C LEU A 406 0.37 42.61 -7.30
N CYS A 407 -0.64 42.41 -6.45
CA CYS A 407 -1.95 43.08 -6.56
C CYS A 407 -2.15 44.14 -5.47
N THR A 408 -1.06 44.72 -4.98
CA THR A 408 -1.06 45.99 -4.25
C THR A 408 -0.93 47.15 -5.26
N ALA A 409 -1.65 48.25 -5.05
CA ALA A 409 -1.79 49.35 -6.02
C ALA A 409 -0.42 49.78 -6.63
N PRO A 410 -0.33 50.06 -7.96
CA PRO A 410 -1.38 50.60 -8.84
C PRO A 410 -1.88 49.61 -9.93
N LEU A 411 -2.38 48.44 -9.54
CA LEU A 411 -2.94 47.45 -10.47
C LEU A 411 -4.48 47.43 -10.46
N THR A 412 -5.10 47.23 -11.63
CA THR A 412 -6.56 47.36 -11.81
C THR A 412 -7.29 46.01 -11.87
N LYS A 413 -6.63 44.94 -12.33
CA LYS A 413 -7.24 43.59 -12.35
C LYS A 413 -6.20 42.47 -12.40
N CYS A 414 -6.36 41.51 -11.50
CA CYS A 414 -5.53 40.32 -11.33
C CYS A 414 -6.42 39.08 -11.47
N THR A 415 -6.09 38.18 -12.40
CA THR A 415 -6.87 36.95 -12.61
C THR A 415 -5.95 35.76 -12.79
N THR A 416 -6.16 34.72 -11.98
CA THR A 416 -5.55 33.40 -12.21
C THR A 416 -6.11 32.78 -13.48
N ILE A 417 -5.24 32.27 -14.35
CA ILE A 417 -5.65 31.55 -15.57
C ILE A 417 -5.62 30.04 -15.31
N ARG A 418 -4.53 29.55 -14.71
CA ARG A 418 -4.29 28.13 -14.49
C ARG A 418 -3.47 27.91 -13.24
N GLU A 419 -3.88 26.97 -12.40
CA GLU A 419 -3.09 26.51 -11.25
C GLU A 419 -2.27 25.28 -11.63
N GLY A 420 -1.15 25.07 -10.92
CA GLY A 420 -0.33 23.89 -11.11
C GLY A 420 -1.09 22.60 -10.79
N ASP A 421 -0.91 21.56 -11.60
CA ASP A 421 -1.43 20.23 -11.29
C ASP A 421 -0.45 19.48 -10.37
N PHE A 422 -0.89 19.25 -9.13
CA PHE A 422 -0.14 18.54 -8.10
C PHE A 422 -0.59 17.10 -7.90
N ALA A 423 -1.48 16.56 -8.75
CA ALA A 423 -2.04 15.22 -8.59
C ALA A 423 -0.95 14.14 -8.50
N SER A 424 0.01 14.17 -9.43
CA SER A 424 1.15 13.23 -9.43
C SER A 424 2.00 13.33 -8.15
N LEU A 425 2.22 14.56 -7.63
CA LEU A 425 2.99 14.75 -6.39
C LEU A 425 2.22 14.27 -5.16
N ASN A 426 0.89 14.43 -5.13
CA ASN A 426 0.07 13.85 -4.06
C ASN A 426 0.18 12.32 -4.07
N VAL A 427 0.03 11.72 -5.25
CA VAL A 427 0.18 10.27 -5.44
C VAL A 427 1.57 9.80 -5.02
N SER A 428 2.62 10.60 -5.28
CA SER A 428 3.98 10.26 -4.87
C SER A 428 4.10 10.06 -3.35
N ILE A 429 3.51 10.93 -2.53
CA ILE A 429 3.55 10.83 -1.05
C ILE A 429 2.88 9.54 -0.58
N ILE A 430 1.74 9.22 -1.18
CA ILE A 430 1.02 7.98 -0.90
C ILE A 430 1.89 6.77 -1.21
N PHE A 431 2.53 6.73 -2.38
CA PHE A 431 3.44 5.64 -2.69
C PHE A 431 4.60 5.53 -1.69
N GLY A 432 5.07 6.65 -1.13
CA GLY A 432 6.11 6.63 -0.09
C GLY A 432 5.66 5.97 1.20
N PHE A 433 4.47 6.33 1.71
CA PHE A 433 3.90 5.68 2.89
C PHE A 433 3.48 4.23 2.64
N LEU A 434 3.04 3.89 1.42
CA LEU A 434 2.79 2.51 1.03
C LEU A 434 4.08 1.70 1.01
N ASN A 435 5.18 2.29 0.55
CA ASN A 435 6.46 1.62 0.56
C ASN A 435 6.91 1.36 2.00
N LEU A 436 6.83 2.36 2.89
CA LEU A 436 7.04 2.16 4.33
C LEU A 436 6.28 0.93 4.85
N PHE A 437 5.00 0.81 4.52
CA PHE A 437 4.18 -0.32 4.95
C PHE A 437 4.69 -1.66 4.41
N VAL A 438 5.08 -1.74 3.14
CA VAL A 438 5.66 -2.97 2.55
C VAL A 438 6.96 -3.35 3.25
N TRP A 439 7.86 -2.39 3.49
CA TRP A 439 9.11 -2.62 4.22
C TRP A 439 8.85 -3.14 5.64
N LEU A 440 7.87 -2.57 6.36
CA LEU A 440 7.50 -3.03 7.70
C LEU A 440 6.81 -4.40 7.71
N CYS A 441 5.95 -4.69 6.75
CA CYS A 441 5.29 -6.00 6.65
C CYS A 441 6.28 -7.11 6.32
N ASN A 442 7.30 -6.81 5.51
CA ASN A 442 8.38 -7.75 5.22
C ASN A 442 9.15 -8.15 6.48
N LEU A 443 9.29 -7.26 7.47
CA LEU A 443 10.03 -7.58 8.71
C LEU A 443 9.51 -8.83 9.41
N TRP A 444 8.20 -9.09 9.39
CA TRP A 444 7.65 -10.31 9.99
C TRP A 444 8.14 -11.59 9.28
N PHE A 445 8.21 -11.55 7.95
CA PHE A 445 8.69 -12.68 7.16
C PHE A 445 10.20 -12.88 7.35
N LEU A 446 10.99 -11.80 7.25
CA LEU A 446 12.43 -11.87 7.50
C LEU A 446 12.74 -12.32 8.93
N PHE A 447 11.94 -11.89 9.92
CA PHE A 447 12.10 -12.31 11.31
C PHE A 447 12.00 -13.83 11.46
N LYS A 448 11.06 -14.49 10.75
CA LYS A 448 10.96 -15.96 10.77
C LYS A 448 12.17 -16.65 10.18
N ASP A 449 12.79 -16.05 9.17
CA ASP A 449 14.01 -16.57 8.54
C ASP A 449 15.26 -16.28 9.39
N THR A 450 15.16 -15.52 10.49
CA THR A 450 16.28 -15.34 11.41
C THR A 450 16.43 -16.50 12.40
N PRO A 451 17.66 -16.82 12.84
CA PRO A 451 17.90 -17.84 13.88
C PRO A 451 17.26 -17.50 15.22
N TRP A 452 16.85 -16.25 15.42
CA TRP A 452 16.18 -15.80 16.63
C TRP A 452 14.80 -16.43 16.79
N PHE A 453 14.12 -16.76 15.69
CA PHE A 453 12.81 -17.38 15.71
C PHE A 453 12.86 -18.90 15.91
N HIS A 454 13.90 -19.57 15.41
CA HIS A 454 14.08 -21.03 15.51
C HIS A 454 14.76 -21.50 16.80
N ARG A 455 15.10 -20.60 17.72
CA ARG A 455 15.85 -20.92 18.94
C ARG A 455 15.12 -21.83 19.94
N ASP A 456 13.81 -22.00 19.79
CA ASP A 456 12.98 -22.83 20.68
C ASP A 456 12.64 -24.22 20.11
N ALA A 457 13.16 -24.60 18.93
CA ALA A 457 13.03 -25.96 18.46
C ALA A 457 13.98 -26.88 19.27
N PRO A 458 13.48 -27.93 19.95
CA PRO A 458 14.35 -28.88 20.64
C PRO A 458 15.34 -29.47 19.63
N VAL A 459 16.62 -29.29 19.90
CA VAL A 459 17.69 -29.99 19.18
C VAL A 459 17.38 -31.48 19.27
N PRO A 460 17.18 -32.21 18.16
CA PRO A 460 17.08 -33.66 18.23
C PRO A 460 18.38 -34.16 18.87
N PRO A 461 18.32 -35.05 19.87
CA PRO A 461 19.54 -35.60 20.45
C PRO A 461 20.41 -36.18 19.32
N PRO A 462 21.75 -36.03 19.40
CA PRO A 462 22.63 -36.55 18.37
C PRO A 462 22.28 -38.02 18.11
N GLN A 463 21.98 -38.32 16.84
CA GLN A 463 21.65 -39.67 16.39
C GLN A 463 22.71 -40.63 16.93
N GLY A 464 22.23 -41.64 17.65
CA GLY A 464 23.06 -42.58 18.37
C GLY A 464 24.12 -43.19 17.46
N GLN A 465 25.34 -43.25 17.99
CA GLN A 465 26.37 -44.15 17.48
C GLN A 465 25.78 -45.55 17.31
N PRO A 466 26.04 -46.25 16.20
CA PRO A 466 25.58 -47.62 16.03
C PRO A 466 26.13 -48.48 17.17
N ALA A 467 25.24 -49.24 17.79
CA ALA A 467 25.56 -50.16 18.87
C ALA A 467 26.75 -51.05 18.51
N SER A 468 27.81 -50.99 19.31
CA SER A 468 28.93 -51.92 19.25
C SER A 468 28.40 -53.35 19.46
N THR A 469 28.61 -54.20 18.47
CA THR A 469 28.40 -55.65 18.55
C THR A 469 29.15 -56.25 19.75
N PRO A 470 28.54 -57.15 20.54
CA PRO A 470 29.26 -57.87 21.58
C PRO A 470 30.27 -58.83 20.94
N VAL A 471 31.55 -58.60 21.21
CA VAL A 471 32.67 -59.45 20.79
C VAL A 471 32.64 -60.73 21.61
N THR A 472 32.37 -61.87 20.96
CA THR A 472 32.72 -63.21 21.48
C THR A 472 34.24 -63.38 21.49
N PRO A 473 34.86 -63.86 22.57
CA PRO A 473 36.30 -64.11 22.62
C PRO A 473 36.67 -65.38 21.82
N PRO A 474 37.84 -65.39 21.13
CA PRO A 474 38.29 -66.55 20.37
C PRO A 474 38.87 -67.65 21.28
N PRO A 475 38.99 -68.90 20.78
CA PRO A 475 39.47 -70.05 21.56
C PRO A 475 40.96 -69.92 21.91
N GLN A 476 41.33 -70.43 23.08
CA GLN A 476 42.72 -70.55 23.53
C GLN A 476 43.45 -71.67 22.75
N GLU A 477 44.59 -71.35 22.14
CA GLU A 477 45.61 -72.32 21.76
C GLU A 477 46.93 -72.00 22.49
N VAL A 478 47.50 -73.04 23.09
CA VAL A 478 48.71 -73.04 23.93
C VAL A 478 49.93 -73.38 23.03
N PRO A 479 51.16 -72.90 23.31
CA PRO A 479 52.19 -72.64 22.30
C PRO A 479 53.19 -73.80 22.12
N GLY A 480 53.87 -73.83 20.96
CA GLY A 480 55.12 -74.58 20.82
C GLY A 480 55.75 -74.66 19.43
N ALA A 481 56.95 -74.09 19.33
CA ALA A 481 58.12 -74.53 18.54
C ALA A 481 58.30 -74.15 17.04
N MET A 482 59.22 -73.19 16.86
CA MET A 482 60.48 -73.22 16.09
C MET A 482 60.56 -73.23 14.54
N TYR A 483 61.53 -72.41 14.06
CA TYR A 483 62.37 -72.43 12.83
C TYR A 483 61.65 -72.30 11.47
N GLU A 484 62.20 -71.80 10.35
CA GLU A 484 63.39 -71.06 9.92
C GLU A 484 63.18 -70.79 8.40
N GLU A 485 63.93 -69.83 7.83
CA GLU A 485 64.14 -69.44 6.42
C GLU A 485 63.48 -70.22 5.26
N ALA A 486 62.97 -69.49 4.25
CA ALA A 486 63.70 -69.22 3.00
C ALA A 486 62.78 -68.69 1.87
N ASP A 487 63.19 -67.54 1.32
CA ASP A 487 63.34 -67.16 -0.09
C ASP A 487 62.50 -67.87 -1.19
N LYS A 488 61.83 -67.07 -2.04
CA LYS A 488 62.02 -67.06 -3.51
C LYS A 488 61.16 -66.01 -4.25
N THR A 489 61.86 -64.98 -4.72
CA THR A 489 61.91 -64.45 -6.10
C THR A 489 60.70 -64.47 -7.06
N GLN A 490 60.42 -63.25 -7.57
CA GLN A 490 60.18 -62.83 -8.98
C GLN A 490 59.04 -63.46 -9.80
N TYR A 491 58.12 -62.64 -10.30
CA TYR A 491 58.27 -61.88 -11.57
C TYR A 491 57.39 -60.62 -11.56
#